data_AF-A0A8E2VJ64-F1
#
_entry.id   AF-A0A8E2VJ64-F1
#
_cell.length_a   1.000
_cell.length_b   1.000
_cell.length_c   1.000
_cell.angle_alpha   90.00
_cell.angle_beta   90.00
_cell.angle_gamma   90.00
#
_symmetry.space_group_name_H-M   'P 1'
#
loop_
_entity.id
_entity.type
_entity.pdbx_description
1 polymer ?
#
loop_
_entity_poly.entity_id
_entity_poly.type
_entity_poly.pdbx_seq_one_letter_code
_entity_poly.pdbx_strand_id
1 'polypeptide(L)'
;MVVNPGTPNERRLGNVDTAVLQPGDVLEIRSAGCGGRGDPMAREPWRVAWDEARGYVSAGAAGRDYGVVLPEGRVDEAATAALRARATPAAYDALSAILSALPIHWRFFAKTEIFARMDGRTGAEGVAAAFEAVCARFPDLPRSARATEAIEAAE
;
A
#
# COMPACT_ATOMS: atom_id res chain seq x y z
N MET A 1 4.70 4.76 -27.11
CA MET A 1 5.15 3.59 -27.91
C MET A 1 6.62 3.80 -28.28
N VAL A 2 7.43 2.74 -28.34
CA VAL A 2 8.89 2.86 -28.58
C VAL A 2 9.36 1.81 -29.59
N VAL A 3 10.18 2.20 -30.55
CA VAL A 3 10.89 1.28 -31.45
C VAL A 3 12.32 1.12 -30.95
N ASN A 4 12.83 -0.11 -30.95
CA ASN A 4 14.18 -0.53 -30.55
C ASN A 4 14.61 0.00 -29.17
N PRO A 5 13.80 -0.24 -28.11
CA PRO A 5 14.07 0.29 -26.77
C PRO A 5 15.44 -0.16 -26.25
N GLY A 6 16.20 0.78 -25.67
CA GLY A 6 17.52 0.50 -25.09
C GLY A 6 18.66 0.30 -26.09
N THR A 7 18.42 0.56 -27.38
CA THR A 7 19.45 0.48 -28.43
C THR A 7 19.86 1.87 -28.93
N PRO A 8 20.98 2.00 -29.67
CA PRO A 8 21.34 3.26 -30.33
C PRO A 8 20.29 3.77 -31.33
N ASN A 9 19.38 2.90 -31.80
CA ASN A 9 18.33 3.22 -32.76
C ASN A 9 16.95 3.41 -32.08
N GLU A 10 16.90 3.66 -30.77
CA GLU A 10 15.64 3.90 -30.05
C GLU A 10 14.89 5.10 -30.65
N ARG A 11 13.60 4.90 -30.96
CA ARG A 11 12.70 5.97 -31.40
C ARG A 11 11.44 5.97 -30.57
N ARG A 12 11.13 7.10 -29.93
CA ARG A 12 9.90 7.30 -29.17
C ARG A 12 8.82 7.86 -30.08
N LEU A 13 7.70 7.16 -30.15
CA LEU A 13 6.53 7.52 -30.93
C LEU A 13 5.47 8.16 -30.03
N GLY A 14 4.59 8.94 -30.63
CA GLY A 14 3.46 9.58 -29.95
C GLY A 14 2.42 8.60 -29.38
N ASN A 15 1.38 9.15 -28.75
CA ASN A 15 0.23 8.36 -28.27
C ASN A 15 -0.58 7.74 -29.42
N VAL A 16 -0.61 8.42 -30.57
CA VAL A 16 -1.11 7.91 -31.86
C VAL A 16 -0.05 8.23 -32.89
N ASP A 17 0.46 7.21 -33.59
CA ASP A 17 1.57 7.38 -34.53
C ASP A 17 1.63 6.22 -35.54
N THR A 18 2.41 6.42 -36.61
CA THR A 18 2.67 5.41 -37.64
C THR A 18 4.16 5.13 -37.70
N ALA A 19 4.54 3.85 -37.70
CA ALA A 19 5.94 3.44 -37.82
C ALA A 19 6.14 2.45 -38.97
N VAL A 20 7.17 2.68 -39.78
CA VAL A 20 7.71 1.70 -40.74
C VAL A 20 8.83 0.94 -40.04
N LEU A 21 8.67 -0.37 -39.90
CA LEU A 21 9.64 -1.26 -39.26
C LEU A 21 10.45 -2.03 -40.31
N GLN A 22 11.72 -2.26 -40.01
CA GLN A 22 12.62 -3.12 -40.78
C GLN A 22 12.77 -4.49 -40.11
N PRO A 23 13.22 -5.53 -40.84
CA PRO A 23 13.56 -6.81 -40.23
C PRO A 23 14.54 -6.65 -39.07
N GLY A 24 14.17 -7.16 -37.89
CA GLY A 24 14.96 -7.05 -36.66
C GLY A 24 14.56 -5.90 -35.73
N ASP A 25 13.69 -4.99 -36.16
CA ASP A 25 13.16 -3.95 -35.27
C ASP A 25 12.22 -4.55 -34.21
N VAL A 26 12.27 -3.99 -32.99
CA VAL A 26 11.38 -4.32 -31.88
C VAL A 26 10.46 -3.14 -31.60
N LEU A 27 9.14 -3.32 -31.76
CA LEU A 27 8.15 -2.32 -31.36
C LEU A 27 7.57 -2.67 -29.98
N GLU A 28 7.83 -1.82 -28.99
CA GLU A 28 7.25 -1.93 -27.67
C GLU A 28 6.04 -0.99 -27.51
N ILE A 29 4.88 -1.59 -27.27
CA ILE A 29 3.63 -0.88 -27.00
C ILE A 29 3.27 -1.07 -25.53
N ARG A 30 3.32 0.02 -24.75
CA ARG A 30 2.82 0.08 -23.38
C ARG A 30 1.48 0.80 -23.38
N SER A 31 0.40 0.05 -23.18
CA SER A 31 -0.92 0.63 -22.95
C SER A 31 -1.12 0.92 -21.47
N ALA A 32 -1.82 2.00 -21.15
CA ALA A 32 -2.38 2.18 -19.82
C ALA A 32 -3.39 1.07 -19.52
N GLY A 33 -3.46 0.66 -18.26
CA GLY A 33 -4.56 -0.15 -17.75
C GLY A 33 -5.78 0.70 -17.40
N CYS A 34 -6.82 0.05 -16.90
CA CYS A 34 -7.99 0.72 -16.32
C CYS A 34 -7.74 1.03 -14.81
N GLY A 35 -8.54 1.93 -14.25
CA GLY A 35 -8.58 2.17 -12.80
C GLY A 35 -9.28 1.01 -12.05
N GLY A 36 -8.90 0.80 -10.79
CA GLY A 36 -9.54 -0.15 -9.89
C GLY A 36 -10.84 0.38 -9.27
N ARG A 37 -11.66 -0.51 -8.70
CA ARG A 37 -12.89 -0.17 -7.95
C ARG A 37 -12.93 -0.92 -6.62
N GLY A 38 -13.33 -0.20 -5.56
CA GLY A 38 -13.53 -0.76 -4.23
C GLY A 38 -12.24 -0.85 -3.42
N ASP A 39 -12.35 -1.39 -2.20
CA ASP A 39 -11.21 -1.66 -1.34
C ASP A 39 -10.43 -2.90 -1.83
N PRO A 40 -9.15 -2.77 -2.18
CA PRO A 40 -8.31 -3.92 -2.53
C PRO A 40 -8.24 -5.00 -1.45
N MET A 41 -8.30 -4.62 -0.16
CA MET A 41 -8.27 -5.57 0.96
C MET A 41 -9.56 -6.39 1.08
N ALA A 42 -10.65 -5.93 0.45
CA ALA A 42 -11.91 -6.67 0.38
C ALA A 42 -11.97 -7.68 -0.77
N ARG A 43 -11.00 -7.67 -1.70
CA ARG A 43 -10.94 -8.66 -2.81
C ARG A 43 -10.70 -10.07 -2.26
N GLU A 44 -11.39 -11.06 -2.80
CA GLU A 44 -11.29 -12.44 -2.35
C GLU A 44 -9.89 -13.02 -2.67
N PRO A 45 -9.18 -13.65 -1.71
CA PRO A 45 -7.82 -14.14 -1.92
C PRO A 45 -7.64 -15.09 -3.10
N TRP A 46 -8.60 -15.98 -3.31
CA TRP A 46 -8.58 -16.93 -4.44
C TRP A 46 -8.65 -16.24 -5.80
N ARG A 47 -9.32 -15.08 -5.91
CA ARG A 47 -9.32 -14.28 -7.16
C ARG A 47 -7.95 -13.68 -7.43
N VAL A 48 -7.26 -13.23 -6.37
CA VAL A 48 -5.90 -12.68 -6.48
C VAL A 48 -4.91 -13.76 -6.90
N ALA A 49 -5.02 -14.98 -6.37
CA ALA A 49 -4.22 -16.12 -6.83
C ALA A 49 -4.47 -16.42 -8.33
N TRP A 50 -5.72 -16.29 -8.77
CA TRP A 50 -6.10 -16.40 -10.18
C TRP A 50 -5.58 -15.28 -11.07
N ASP A 51 -5.44 -14.06 -10.53
CA ASP A 51 -4.83 -12.94 -11.24
C ASP A 51 -3.31 -13.15 -11.37
N GLU A 52 -2.68 -13.73 -10.34
CA GLU A 52 -1.25 -14.08 -10.34
C GLU A 52 -0.93 -15.19 -11.33
N ALA A 53 -1.70 -16.29 -11.30
CA ALA A 53 -1.54 -17.39 -12.24
C ALA A 53 -1.75 -16.97 -13.71
N ARG A 54 -2.48 -15.87 -13.96
CA ARG A 54 -2.69 -15.30 -15.30
C ARG A 54 -1.68 -14.21 -15.67
N GLY A 55 -0.76 -13.86 -14.79
CA GLY A 55 0.24 -12.81 -15.01
C GLY A 55 -0.31 -11.38 -14.96
N TYR A 56 -1.52 -11.17 -14.46
CA TYR A 56 -2.08 -9.82 -14.27
C TYR A 56 -1.50 -9.12 -13.05
N VAL A 57 -1.16 -9.90 -12.02
CA VAL A 57 -0.58 -9.43 -10.75
C VAL A 57 0.66 -10.28 -10.46
N SER A 58 1.71 -9.70 -9.90
CA SER A 58 2.85 -10.51 -9.41
C SER A 58 2.59 -10.96 -7.97
N ALA A 59 3.20 -12.06 -7.52
CA ALA A 59 3.10 -12.50 -6.11
C ALA A 59 3.47 -11.38 -5.11
N GLY A 60 4.47 -10.55 -5.44
CA GLY A 60 4.82 -9.37 -4.64
C GLY A 60 3.74 -8.28 -4.63
N ALA A 61 3.08 -8.03 -5.77
CA ALA A 61 1.96 -7.10 -5.86
C ALA A 61 0.71 -7.62 -5.14
N ALA A 62 0.45 -8.93 -5.17
CA ALA A 62 -0.62 -9.56 -4.39
C ALA A 62 -0.50 -9.23 -2.89
N GLY A 63 0.72 -9.34 -2.34
CA GLY A 63 0.98 -9.02 -0.94
C GLY A 63 0.84 -7.53 -0.63
N ARG A 64 1.46 -6.66 -1.43
CA ARG A 64 1.44 -5.21 -1.17
C ARG A 64 0.08 -4.56 -1.38
N ASP A 65 -0.58 -4.91 -2.48
CA ASP A 65 -1.71 -4.14 -2.98
C ASP A 65 -3.05 -4.78 -2.57
N TYR A 66 -3.09 -6.09 -2.33
CA TYR A 66 -4.31 -6.83 -1.93
C TYR A 66 -4.20 -7.49 -0.55
N GLY A 67 -3.02 -7.44 0.09
CA GLY A 67 -2.79 -8.10 1.37
C GLY A 67 -2.82 -9.63 1.29
N VAL A 68 -2.62 -10.22 0.11
CA VAL A 68 -2.70 -11.68 -0.12
C VAL A 68 -1.30 -12.28 -0.26
N VAL A 69 -1.01 -13.28 0.54
CA VAL A 69 0.28 -13.98 0.54
C VAL A 69 0.17 -15.24 -0.32
N LEU A 70 1.01 -15.32 -1.36
CA LEU A 70 0.96 -16.36 -2.39
C LEU A 70 2.28 -17.15 -2.51
N PRO A 71 2.66 -17.99 -1.53
CA PRO A 71 3.79 -18.92 -1.72
C PRO A 71 3.49 -19.87 -2.88
N GLU A 72 4.35 -19.87 -3.90
CA GLU A 72 4.22 -20.75 -5.07
C GLU A 72 2.83 -20.65 -5.74
N GLY A 73 2.23 -19.45 -5.76
CA GLY A 73 0.93 -19.21 -6.38
C GLY A 73 -0.29 -19.72 -5.59
N ARG A 74 -0.10 -20.23 -4.37
CA ARG A 74 -1.19 -20.73 -3.50
C ARG A 74 -1.48 -19.74 -2.38
N VAL A 75 -2.76 -19.54 -2.06
CA VAL A 75 -3.16 -18.68 -0.94
C VAL A 75 -2.69 -19.28 0.39
N ASP A 76 -1.91 -18.50 1.14
CA ASP A 76 -1.69 -18.73 2.57
C ASP A 76 -2.73 -17.92 3.35
N GLU A 77 -3.78 -18.60 3.83
CA GLU A 77 -4.90 -17.98 4.54
C GLU A 77 -4.46 -17.32 5.85
N ALA A 78 -3.56 -17.97 6.60
CA ALA A 78 -3.10 -17.46 7.89
C ALA A 78 -2.23 -16.22 7.71
N ALA A 79 -1.28 -16.27 6.78
CA ALA A 79 -0.42 -15.11 6.49
C ALA A 79 -1.21 -13.95 5.85
N THR A 80 -2.19 -14.25 4.99
CA THR A 80 -3.11 -13.26 4.41
C THR A 80 -3.95 -12.58 5.48
N ALA A 81 -4.55 -13.34 6.40
CA ALA A 81 -5.31 -12.79 7.52
C ALA A 81 -4.44 -11.91 8.42
N ALA A 82 -3.24 -12.37 8.78
CA ALA A 82 -2.29 -11.61 9.58
C ALA A 82 -1.84 -10.32 8.88
N LEU A 83 -1.62 -10.35 7.57
CA LEU A 83 -1.22 -9.19 6.79
C LEU A 83 -2.36 -8.16 6.72
N ARG A 84 -3.59 -8.59 6.44
CA ARG A 84 -4.77 -7.70 6.39
C ARG A 84 -5.14 -7.10 7.75
N ALA A 85 -4.87 -7.80 8.86
CA ALA A 85 -5.08 -7.26 10.20
C ALA A 85 -4.16 -6.07 10.53
N ARG A 86 -3.03 -5.92 9.85
CA ARG A 86 -2.08 -4.81 10.09
C ARG A 86 -2.58 -3.47 9.58
N ALA A 87 -3.34 -3.45 8.49
CA ALA A 87 -3.77 -2.23 7.81
C ALA A 87 -5.28 -2.28 7.54
N THR A 88 -6.07 -2.12 8.59
CA THR A 88 -7.53 -2.05 8.50
C THR A 88 -8.01 -0.61 8.34
N PRO A 89 -9.22 -0.38 7.79
CA PRO A 89 -9.83 0.95 7.77
C PRO A 89 -9.84 1.62 9.15
N ALA A 90 -10.21 0.87 10.20
CA ALA A 90 -10.20 1.38 11.57
C ALA A 90 -8.79 1.79 12.05
N ALA A 91 -7.74 1.04 11.69
CA ALA A 91 -6.37 1.43 12.00
C ALA A 91 -5.96 2.72 11.30
N TYR A 92 -6.38 2.89 10.04
CA TYR A 92 -6.14 4.10 9.28
C TYR A 92 -6.88 5.30 9.87
N ASP A 93 -8.16 5.12 10.25
CA ASP A 93 -8.97 6.17 10.87
C ASP A 93 -8.38 6.61 12.21
N ALA A 94 -7.97 5.66 13.06
CA ALA A 94 -7.28 5.94 14.33
C ALA A 94 -5.98 6.73 14.10
N LEU A 95 -5.14 6.30 13.15
CA LEU A 95 -3.92 7.02 12.81
C LEU A 95 -4.21 8.43 12.30
N SER A 96 -5.19 8.57 11.40
CA SER A 96 -5.60 9.84 10.84
C SER A 96 -6.11 10.80 11.91
N ALA A 97 -6.94 10.30 12.84
CA ALA A 97 -7.44 11.07 13.97
C ALA A 97 -6.29 11.58 14.86
N ILE A 98 -5.38 10.69 15.28
CA ILE A 98 -4.19 11.05 16.07
C ILE A 98 -3.37 12.13 15.35
N LEU A 99 -3.01 11.91 14.09
CA LEU A 99 -2.18 12.86 13.34
C LEU A 99 -2.90 14.20 13.15
N SER A 100 -4.21 14.21 12.91
CA SER A 100 -4.98 15.44 12.73
C SER A 100 -5.05 16.30 13.99
N ALA A 101 -5.03 15.67 15.17
CA ALA A 101 -5.06 16.35 16.46
C ALA A 101 -3.70 16.95 16.86
N LEU A 102 -2.59 16.48 16.26
CA LEU A 102 -1.25 17.01 16.48
C LEU A 102 -0.97 18.28 15.65
N PRO A 103 -0.11 19.20 16.15
CA PRO A 103 0.44 20.29 15.35
C PRO A 103 1.13 19.78 14.09
N ILE A 104 0.97 20.49 12.97
CA ILE A 104 1.44 20.05 11.64
C ILE A 104 2.90 19.59 11.63
N HIS A 105 3.79 20.29 12.35
CA HIS A 105 5.23 19.98 12.37
C HIS A 105 5.55 18.67 13.10
N TRP A 106 4.66 18.18 13.97
CA TRP A 106 4.82 16.90 14.66
C TRP A 106 4.26 15.71 13.89
N ARG A 107 3.34 15.92 12.96
CA ARG A 107 2.61 14.83 12.29
C ARG A 107 3.54 13.85 11.57
N PHE A 108 4.53 14.37 10.85
CA PHE A 108 5.49 13.53 10.14
C PHE A 108 6.32 12.66 11.10
N PHE A 109 6.80 13.28 12.18
CA PHE A 109 7.57 12.60 13.22
C PHE A 109 6.73 11.51 13.91
N ALA A 110 5.55 11.87 14.41
CA ALA A 110 4.65 10.94 15.10
C ALA A 110 4.27 9.77 14.19
N LYS A 111 3.94 10.03 12.93
CA LYS A 111 3.65 8.98 11.94
C LYS A 111 4.82 8.00 11.80
N THR A 112 6.02 8.51 11.60
CA THR A 112 7.24 7.69 11.45
C THR A 112 7.48 6.83 12.68
N GLU A 113 7.38 7.42 13.88
CA GLU A 113 7.60 6.70 15.13
C GLU A 113 6.50 5.67 15.43
N ILE A 114 5.24 5.95 15.06
CA ILE A 114 4.15 4.97 15.14
C ILE A 114 4.44 3.79 14.22
N PHE A 115 4.74 4.02 12.94
CA PHE A 115 5.05 2.94 11.99
C PHE A 115 6.25 2.10 12.43
N ALA A 116 7.30 2.73 12.94
CA ALA A 116 8.47 2.03 13.49
C ALA A 116 8.13 1.11 14.68
N ARG A 117 6.97 1.31 15.31
CA ARG A 117 6.47 0.51 16.44
C ARG A 117 5.26 -0.34 16.07
N MET A 118 4.87 -0.47 14.80
CA MET A 118 3.75 -1.34 14.44
C MET A 118 4.12 -2.83 14.43
N ASP A 119 5.40 -3.19 14.61
CA ASP A 119 5.78 -4.60 14.67
C ASP A 119 5.11 -5.32 15.86
N GLY A 120 4.48 -6.47 15.57
CA GLY A 120 3.64 -7.21 16.50
C GLY A 120 2.31 -6.54 16.89
N ARG A 121 1.95 -5.40 16.29
CA ARG A 121 0.70 -4.67 16.57
C ARG A 121 -0.21 -4.66 15.35
N THR A 122 -1.52 -4.69 15.58
CA THR A 122 -2.55 -4.75 14.52
C THR A 122 -3.76 -3.91 14.88
N GLY A 123 -4.51 -3.47 13.87
CA GLY A 123 -5.76 -2.74 14.07
C GLY A 123 -5.61 -1.37 14.74
N ALA A 124 -6.75 -0.78 15.11
CA ALA A 124 -6.83 0.53 15.76
C ALA A 124 -6.15 0.52 17.15
N GLU A 125 -6.38 -0.53 17.94
CA GLU A 125 -5.71 -0.72 19.24
C GLU A 125 -4.19 -0.72 19.11
N GLY A 126 -3.67 -1.40 18.08
CA GLY A 126 -2.24 -1.41 17.79
C GLY A 126 -1.68 -0.02 17.50
N VAL A 127 -2.43 0.80 16.75
CA VAL A 127 -2.05 2.19 16.46
C VAL A 127 -2.08 3.05 17.73
N ALA A 128 -3.11 2.92 18.56
CA ALA A 128 -3.22 3.64 19.82
C ALA A 128 -2.07 3.28 20.78
N ALA A 129 -1.79 1.98 20.95
CA ALA A 129 -0.68 1.50 21.77
C ALA A 129 0.70 1.95 21.24
N ALA A 130 0.86 2.00 19.92
CA ALA A 130 2.08 2.53 19.30
C ALA A 130 2.24 4.02 19.61
N PHE A 131 1.19 4.82 19.48
CA PHE A 131 1.21 6.25 19.79
C PHE A 131 1.53 6.52 21.26
N GLU A 132 0.92 5.78 22.19
CA GLU A 132 1.24 5.89 23.62
C GLU A 132 2.72 5.60 23.90
N ALA A 133 3.29 4.59 23.24
CA ALA A 133 4.72 4.29 23.34
C ALA A 133 5.60 5.42 22.76
N VAL A 134 5.13 6.15 21.75
CA VAL A 134 5.83 7.35 21.24
C VAL A 134 5.78 8.47 22.28
N CYS A 135 4.59 8.78 22.82
CA CYS A 135 4.41 9.82 23.85
C CYS A 135 5.25 9.53 25.11
N ALA A 136 5.34 8.26 25.54
CA ALA A 136 6.15 7.86 26.68
C ALA A 136 7.66 8.10 26.44
N ARG A 137 8.13 7.96 25.20
CA ARG A 137 9.54 8.17 24.83
C ARG A 137 9.86 9.64 24.55
N PHE A 138 8.89 10.42 24.06
CA PHE A 138 9.08 11.82 23.69
C PHE A 138 8.07 12.70 24.45
N PRO A 139 8.39 13.08 25.70
CA PRO A 139 7.46 13.83 26.57
C PRO A 139 7.03 15.19 26.02
N ASP A 140 7.83 15.80 25.14
CA ASP A 140 7.52 17.07 24.48
C ASP A 140 6.47 16.94 23.37
N LEU A 141 6.17 15.70 22.93
CA LEU A 141 5.12 15.45 21.97
C LEU A 141 3.76 15.76 22.64
N PRO A 142 2.99 16.72 22.13
CA PRO A 142 1.74 17.10 22.76
C PRO A 142 0.74 15.94 22.75
N ARG A 143 0.32 15.50 23.94
CA ARG A 143 -0.89 14.68 24.11
C ARG A 143 -2.10 15.60 23.93
N SER A 144 -2.62 15.72 22.71
CA SER A 144 -3.83 16.52 22.52
C SER A 144 -5.00 15.83 23.22
N ALA A 145 -5.78 16.56 24.03
CA ALA A 145 -7.03 16.05 24.61
C ALA A 145 -7.99 15.50 23.54
N ARG A 146 -7.98 16.10 22.33
CA ARG A 146 -8.66 15.62 21.13
C ARG A 146 -8.17 14.26 20.59
N ALA A 147 -6.92 13.89 20.82
CA ALA A 147 -6.41 12.56 20.45
C ALA A 147 -6.86 11.50 21.47
N THR A 148 -6.93 11.86 22.74
CA THR A 148 -7.49 11.00 23.80
C THR A 148 -8.99 10.78 23.59
N GLU A 149 -9.75 11.85 23.32
CA GLU A 149 -11.19 11.78 22.96
C GLU A 149 -11.44 10.97 21.67
N ALA A 150 -10.54 11.04 20.68
CA ALA A 150 -10.66 10.25 19.45
C ALA A 150 -10.36 8.76 19.63
N ILE A 151 -9.57 8.40 20.64
CA ILE A 151 -9.33 7.00 21.03
C ILE A 151 -10.58 6.44 21.74
N GLU A 152 -11.18 7.22 22.64
CA GLU A 152 -12.40 6.83 23.39
C GLU A 152 -13.66 6.78 22.52
N ALA A 153 -13.76 7.58 21.45
CA ALA A 153 -14.91 7.59 20.55
C ALA A 153 -14.91 6.45 19.49
N ALA A 154 -13.83 5.66 19.41
CA ALA A 154 -13.66 4.57 18.44
C ALA A 154 -13.88 3.16 19.04
N GLU A 155 -14.21 3.07 20.34
CA GLU A 155 -14.70 1.88 21.04
C GLU A 155 -16.23 1.71 20.88
#